data_AF-A0A2T2NQ15-F1
#
_entry.id   AF-A0A2T2NQ15-F1
#
_cell.length_a   1.000
_cell.length_b   1.000
_cell.length_c   1.000
_cell.angle_alpha   90.00
_cell.angle_beta   90.00
_cell.angle_gamma   90.00
#
_symmetry.space_group_name_H-M   'P 1'
#
loop_
_entity.id
_entity.type
_entity.pdbx_description
1 polymer ?
#
loop_
_entity_poly.entity_id
_entity_poly.type
_entity_poly.pdbx_seq_one_letter_code
_entity_poly.pdbx_strand_id
1 'polypeptide(L)'
;MAAQSDTLFNLPAELVQKVFSYLDPESFYLCLRTSELFRLHALYPGLLREQLSRVPGHRDLSAPEFQDAESLLTEFMRRCEAHLYNGSSRIADVCTWDVNPQASRKISRIINLNRTHDDEKDYEPIKKSGMVPQTQLNDFNPLIFVEVIPKHTTVNVYEIMEEQSRWTPKLRHTIVPSMLSHILPGVSESQTYQVLQVAANWHKDKPYLAVAYRRSQRDPVATTKVVVFGFSPRFGPLIKTSFDLDTNVYDEVLAIGLTRNLELLASTWAPCHPSGKGNSSYPEAAKARRCHNVEDPVTLEIRTMEHVQQLYEHYGYRFTRIEVGSKRWSLLPEHIPHPKWTASITSEPQRDFVYREFPDMNLPADFGTGCERRFIGRPIAQFHEHRHPDLRRNYNPRRNNRRACTNIILTLVITTPYTHPRYNPSPVACRSGAFLLKASYSAFRSPTTCYPTDPYIMSEAWHMYTPVARLDGIPDLDNLCTEGLKIAVSPLCTRIAIAHWRSVLIYAINPEAFLRPEVGTAGKGRHDTDEDKCYRRRCGWEYHGNLPVWENECVVLPPIQLPEVKGVVFDLEFRTEDEVWAWGEAGLSRWEFAGDIWTEREEKVLPASLWDD
;
A
#
# COMPACT_ATOMS: atom_id res chain seq x y z
N MET A 1 15.51 -28.63 58.56
CA MET A 1 16.18 -28.12 57.33
C MET A 1 15.20 -27.18 56.66
N ALA A 2 15.40 -25.88 56.79
CA ALA A 2 14.60 -24.91 56.04
C ALA A 2 14.95 -25.08 54.57
N ALA A 3 13.97 -25.34 53.71
CA ALA A 3 14.17 -25.28 52.27
C ALA A 3 14.72 -23.88 51.96
N GLN A 4 15.97 -23.80 51.49
CA GLN A 4 16.46 -22.57 50.89
C GLN A 4 15.47 -22.23 49.79
N SER A 5 14.77 -21.11 49.94
CA SER A 5 13.88 -20.64 48.89
C SER A 5 14.75 -20.36 47.67
N ASP A 6 14.61 -21.17 46.64
CA ASP A 6 15.27 -20.97 45.35
C ASP A 6 14.73 -19.68 44.74
N THR A 7 15.39 -18.56 45.04
CA THR A 7 15.10 -17.28 44.43
C THR A 7 15.93 -17.12 43.17
N LEU A 8 15.40 -16.38 42.18
CA LEU A 8 16.11 -16.09 40.93
C LEU A 8 17.49 -15.45 41.17
N PHE A 9 17.67 -14.76 42.31
CA PHE A 9 18.93 -14.14 42.75
C PHE A 9 20.03 -15.13 43.11
N ASN A 10 19.70 -16.39 43.37
CA ASN A 10 20.67 -17.44 43.71
C ASN A 10 21.16 -18.22 42.48
N LEU A 11 20.63 -17.92 41.29
CA LEU A 11 21.08 -18.57 40.06
C LEU A 11 22.48 -18.08 39.66
N PRO A 12 23.33 -18.97 39.11
CA PRO A 12 24.56 -18.57 38.44
C PRO A 12 24.33 -17.51 37.36
N ALA A 13 25.30 -16.61 37.19
CA ALA A 13 25.21 -15.49 36.25
C ALA A 13 24.90 -15.94 34.82
N GLU A 14 25.43 -17.08 34.41
CA GLU A 14 25.24 -17.67 33.08
C GLU A 14 23.80 -18.09 32.84
N LEU A 15 23.11 -18.62 33.87
CA LEU A 15 21.70 -18.98 33.77
C LEU A 15 20.81 -17.74 33.72
N VAL A 16 21.13 -16.71 34.51
CA VAL A 16 20.41 -15.43 34.48
C VAL A 16 20.58 -14.76 33.11
N GLN A 17 21.79 -14.73 32.56
CA GLN A 17 22.06 -14.20 31.22
C GLN A 17 21.33 -14.98 30.14
N LYS A 18 21.26 -16.31 30.26
CA LYS A 18 20.48 -17.14 29.35
C LYS A 18 18.98 -16.87 29.46
N VAL A 19 18.44 -16.62 30.65
CA VAL A 19 17.05 -16.18 30.81
C VAL A 19 16.86 -14.82 30.12
N PHE A 20 17.78 -13.88 30.34
CA PHE A 20 17.73 -12.56 29.71
C PHE A 20 17.83 -12.61 28.19
N SER A 21 18.55 -13.55 27.58
CA SER A 21 18.56 -13.70 26.11
C SER A 21 17.22 -14.18 25.56
N TYR A 22 16.34 -14.79 26.36
CA TYR A 22 14.98 -15.17 25.93
C TYR A 22 13.91 -14.13 26.23
N LEU A 23 14.21 -13.11 27.05
CA LEU A 23 13.27 -12.04 27.32
C LEU A 23 13.11 -11.13 26.09
N ASP A 24 11.89 -10.66 25.89
CA ASP A 24 11.65 -9.51 25.04
C ASP A 24 12.29 -8.26 25.66
N PRO A 25 12.62 -7.22 24.88
CA PRO A 25 13.40 -6.12 25.42
C PRO A 25 12.64 -5.25 26.43
N GLU A 26 11.31 -5.24 26.43
CA GLU A 26 10.53 -4.54 27.44
C GLU A 26 10.66 -5.24 28.80
N SER A 27 10.44 -6.56 28.83
CA SER A 27 10.66 -7.38 30.03
C SER A 27 12.10 -7.29 30.52
N PHE A 28 13.07 -7.33 29.61
CA PHE A 28 14.48 -7.17 29.95
C PHE A 28 14.76 -5.77 30.55
N TYR A 29 14.25 -4.69 29.95
CA TYR A 29 14.36 -3.33 30.48
C TYR A 29 13.75 -3.22 31.89
N LEU A 30 12.56 -3.80 32.12
CA LEU A 30 11.94 -3.83 33.44
C LEU A 30 12.82 -4.56 34.46
N CYS A 31 13.39 -5.72 34.10
CA CYS A 31 14.35 -6.42 34.95
C CYS A 31 15.54 -5.51 35.34
N LEU A 32 16.13 -4.79 34.40
CA LEU A 32 17.25 -3.85 34.66
C LEU A 32 16.86 -2.69 35.60
N ARG A 33 15.60 -2.27 35.59
CA ARG A 33 15.06 -1.24 36.48
C ARG A 33 14.81 -1.77 37.90
N THR A 34 14.53 -3.07 38.05
CA THR A 34 14.14 -3.66 39.35
C THR A 34 15.31 -3.99 40.27
N SER A 35 16.48 -4.38 39.75
CA SER A 35 17.59 -4.88 40.57
C SER A 35 18.96 -4.48 40.02
N GLU A 36 19.85 -4.06 40.90
CA GLU A 36 21.25 -3.79 40.56
C GLU A 36 22.00 -5.06 40.15
N LEU A 37 21.70 -6.19 40.79
CA LEU A 37 22.31 -7.48 40.47
C LEU A 37 21.95 -7.93 39.04
N PHE A 38 20.74 -7.64 38.57
CA PHE A 38 20.36 -7.87 37.17
C PHE A 38 21.12 -6.98 36.21
N ARG A 39 21.39 -5.71 36.57
CA ARG A 39 22.27 -4.85 35.76
C ARG A 39 23.68 -5.42 35.67
N LEU A 40 24.23 -5.90 36.78
CA LEU A 40 25.56 -6.54 36.78
C LEU A 40 25.60 -7.77 35.88
N HIS A 41 24.59 -8.65 35.93
CA HIS A 41 24.52 -9.81 35.03
C HIS A 41 24.31 -9.42 33.56
N ALA A 42 23.66 -8.30 33.30
CA ALA A 42 23.43 -7.76 31.97
C ALA A 42 24.67 -7.09 31.34
N LEU A 43 25.74 -6.79 32.09
CA LEU A 43 27.01 -6.24 31.57
C LEU A 43 27.83 -7.27 30.78
N TYR A 44 27.16 -8.10 29.99
CA TYR A 44 27.76 -8.98 29.01
C TYR A 44 27.52 -8.40 27.60
N PRO A 45 28.56 -7.95 26.87
CA PRO A 45 28.40 -7.29 25.59
C PRO A 45 27.63 -8.10 24.55
N GLY A 46 27.76 -9.43 24.56
CA GLY A 46 27.03 -10.32 23.64
C GLY A 46 25.51 -10.23 23.85
N LEU A 47 25.07 -10.32 25.11
CA LEU A 47 23.66 -10.21 25.50
C LEU A 47 23.11 -8.81 25.17
N LEU A 48 23.87 -7.75 25.48
CA LEU A 48 23.41 -6.38 25.19
C LEU A 48 23.31 -6.11 23.70
N ARG A 49 24.25 -6.61 22.88
CA ARG A 49 24.16 -6.51 21.40
C ARG A 49 22.98 -7.29 20.85
N GLU A 50 22.72 -8.48 21.39
CA GLU A 50 21.54 -9.28 21.05
C GLU A 50 20.24 -8.57 21.44
N GLN A 51 20.17 -7.96 22.63
CA GLN A 51 19.00 -7.22 23.05
C GLN A 51 18.85 -5.90 22.25
N LEU A 52 19.94 -5.20 21.96
CA LEU A 52 19.97 -4.03 21.08
C LEU A 52 19.62 -4.36 19.61
N SER A 53 19.85 -5.58 19.13
CA SER A 53 19.40 -5.98 17.80
C SER A 53 17.87 -6.20 17.76
N ARG A 54 17.25 -6.48 18.91
CA ARG A 54 15.80 -6.59 19.05
C ARG A 54 15.11 -5.25 19.34
N VAL A 55 15.87 -4.27 19.81
CA VAL A 55 15.38 -2.90 20.04
C VAL A 55 15.72 -2.01 18.85
N PRO A 56 14.73 -1.48 18.10
CA PRO A 56 14.98 -0.47 17.11
C PRO A 56 15.89 0.66 17.63
N GLY A 57 16.90 0.93 16.83
CA GLY A 57 17.80 2.07 16.87
C GLY A 57 18.90 1.87 15.84
N HIS A 58 19.89 2.75 15.85
CA HIS A 58 21.08 2.64 15.01
C HIS A 58 21.72 1.25 15.13
N ARG A 59 21.80 0.51 14.02
CA ARG A 59 22.28 -0.88 14.01
C ARG A 59 23.81 -0.99 14.02
N ASP A 60 24.50 0.08 13.65
CA ASP A 60 25.95 0.11 13.68
C ASP A 60 26.47 0.26 15.12
N LEU A 61 26.59 -0.88 15.79
CA LEU A 61 27.22 -0.99 17.12
C LEU A 61 28.74 -1.21 17.01
N SER A 62 29.33 -1.04 15.82
CA SER A 62 30.77 -1.19 15.59
C SER A 62 31.56 0.10 15.87
N ALA A 63 30.86 1.23 16.06
CA ALA A 63 31.47 2.49 16.40
C ALA A 63 32.30 2.39 17.69
N PRO A 64 33.43 3.14 17.82
CA PRO A 64 34.29 3.10 19.00
C PRO A 64 33.54 3.38 20.31
N GLU A 65 32.45 4.11 20.23
CA GLU A 65 31.57 4.50 21.33
C GLU A 65 30.86 3.29 21.99
N PHE A 66 30.72 2.17 21.28
CA PHE A 66 30.00 0.96 21.71
C PHE A 66 30.93 -0.24 22.02
N GLN A 67 32.20 0.01 22.35
CA GLN A 67 33.14 -1.04 22.75
C GLN A 67 32.89 -1.56 24.17
N ASP A 68 32.37 -0.71 25.05
CA ASP A 68 32.09 -1.01 26.46
C ASP A 68 30.66 -1.55 26.67
N ALA A 69 30.52 -2.51 27.59
CA ALA A 69 29.23 -3.00 28.08
C ALA A 69 28.39 -1.89 28.70
N GLU A 70 29.00 -0.92 29.41
CA GLU A 70 28.25 0.19 30.01
C GLU A 70 27.68 1.13 28.95
N SER A 71 28.44 1.43 27.89
CA SER A 71 27.95 2.20 26.74
C SER A 71 26.78 1.47 26.05
N LEU A 72 26.90 0.17 25.84
CA LEU A 72 25.84 -0.66 25.25
C LEU A 72 24.59 -0.67 26.13
N LEU A 73 24.75 -0.81 27.45
CA LEU A 73 23.65 -0.77 28.41
C LEU A 73 22.96 0.60 28.44
N THR A 74 23.74 1.68 28.41
CA THR A 74 23.24 3.05 28.37
C THR A 74 22.43 3.29 27.10
N GLU A 75 22.94 2.87 25.95
CA GLU A 75 22.23 2.96 24.68
C GLU A 75 20.96 2.10 24.66
N PHE A 76 21.03 0.89 25.23
CA PHE A 76 19.86 0.01 25.38
C PHE A 76 18.77 0.68 26.21
N MET A 77 19.11 1.22 27.39
CA MET A 77 18.15 1.93 28.25
C MET A 77 17.59 3.16 27.56
N ARG A 78 18.43 3.96 26.89
CA ARG A 78 18.01 5.16 26.15
C ARG A 78 16.99 4.82 25.07
N ARG A 79 17.23 3.75 24.29
CA ARG A 79 16.27 3.29 23.27
C ARG A 79 14.97 2.84 23.92
N CYS A 80 15.03 1.96 24.92
CA CYS A 80 13.84 1.45 25.60
C CYS A 80 12.99 2.57 26.21
N GLU A 81 13.61 3.58 26.84
CA GLU A 81 12.91 4.75 27.39
C GLU A 81 12.23 5.58 26.32
N ALA A 82 12.90 5.82 25.18
CA ALA A 82 12.30 6.52 24.04
C ALA A 82 11.09 5.75 23.49
N HIS A 83 11.16 4.41 23.44
CA HIS A 83 10.06 3.56 22.98
C HIS A 83 8.87 3.56 23.95
N LEU A 84 9.13 3.37 25.26
CA LEU A 84 8.09 3.38 26.30
C LEU A 84 7.39 4.74 26.42
N TYR A 85 8.12 5.85 26.25
CA TYR A 85 7.54 7.20 26.29
C TYR A 85 6.50 7.42 25.19
N ASN A 86 6.65 6.75 24.05
CA ASN A 86 5.71 6.88 22.94
C ASN A 86 4.47 5.97 23.07
N GLY A 87 4.29 5.29 24.21
CA GLY A 87 3.09 4.49 24.51
C GLY A 87 2.88 3.28 23.60
N SER A 88 3.89 2.90 22.83
CA SER A 88 3.83 1.73 21.97
C SER A 88 4.24 0.51 22.78
N SER A 89 3.38 -0.50 22.85
CA SER A 89 3.70 -1.80 23.47
C SER A 89 4.71 -2.61 22.66
N ARG A 90 5.21 -2.05 21.55
CA ARG A 90 6.18 -2.67 20.64
C ARG A 90 7.18 -1.65 20.16
N ILE A 91 8.40 -2.11 20.01
CA ILE A 91 9.57 -1.28 19.81
C ILE A 91 9.66 -0.99 18.31
N ALA A 92 9.53 0.28 17.90
CA ALA A 92 9.71 0.73 16.51
C ALA A 92 10.47 2.06 16.50
N ASP A 93 11.54 2.16 15.71
CA ASP A 93 12.32 3.40 15.63
C ASP A 93 11.45 4.54 15.11
N VAL A 94 11.64 5.75 15.62
CA VAL A 94 10.99 6.93 15.05
C VAL A 94 12.05 7.98 14.78
N CYS A 95 12.28 8.27 13.50
CA CYS A 95 13.02 9.46 13.09
C CYS A 95 12.04 10.43 12.46
N THR A 96 12.00 11.68 12.94
CA THR A 96 11.15 12.72 12.35
C THR A 96 12.01 13.86 11.81
N TRP A 97 11.75 14.27 10.58
CA TRP A 97 12.37 15.43 9.94
C TRP A 97 11.33 16.52 9.77
N ASP A 98 11.59 17.68 10.38
CA ASP A 98 10.76 18.86 10.21
C ASP A 98 10.79 19.31 8.74
N VAL A 99 9.61 19.53 8.18
CA VAL A 99 9.43 19.98 6.80
C VAL A 99 9.00 21.45 6.80
N ASN A 100 9.08 22.14 5.67
CA ASN A 100 8.69 23.54 5.60
C ASN A 100 7.23 23.69 6.08
N PRO A 101 6.94 24.58 7.06
CA PRO A 101 5.58 24.78 7.57
C PRO A 101 4.61 25.31 6.51
N GLN A 102 5.12 25.83 5.39
CA GLN A 102 4.33 26.28 4.24
C GLN A 102 4.09 25.19 3.19
N ALA A 103 4.60 23.97 3.40
CA ALA A 103 4.37 22.85 2.50
C ALA A 103 2.88 22.49 2.45
N SER A 104 2.40 22.18 1.25
CA SER A 104 1.04 21.74 1.00
C SER A 104 0.87 20.31 1.49
N ARG A 105 0.16 20.13 2.60
CA ARG A 105 -0.15 18.81 3.15
C ARG A 105 -0.93 17.92 2.16
N LYS A 106 -1.85 18.51 1.38
CA LYS A 106 -2.70 17.81 0.40
C LYS A 106 -1.94 17.35 -0.86
N ILE A 107 -0.89 18.08 -1.26
CA ILE A 107 -0.24 17.89 -2.57
C ILE A 107 1.12 17.21 -2.41
N SER A 108 1.88 17.59 -1.38
CA SER A 108 3.15 16.96 -1.04
C SER A 108 2.94 15.49 -0.73
N ARG A 109 3.89 14.65 -1.16
CA ARG A 109 3.74 13.20 -1.09
C ARG A 109 5.08 12.49 -1.08
N ILE A 110 5.08 11.29 -0.53
CA ILE A 110 6.17 10.34 -0.62
C ILE A 110 5.94 9.50 -1.86
N ILE A 111 6.99 9.33 -2.64
CA ILE A 111 6.94 8.59 -3.88
C ILE A 111 7.98 7.48 -3.75
N ASN A 112 7.49 6.25 -3.72
CA ASN A 112 8.38 5.13 -3.99
C ASN A 112 8.59 4.99 -5.49
N LEU A 113 9.84 5.25 -5.88
CA LEU A 113 10.33 5.10 -7.23
C LEU A 113 10.77 3.66 -7.56
N ASN A 114 10.20 2.66 -6.90
CA ASN A 114 10.36 1.27 -7.30
C ASN A 114 10.16 1.13 -8.80
N ARG A 115 11.04 0.38 -9.46
CA ARG A 115 10.76 -0.18 -10.80
C ARG A 115 9.39 -0.82 -10.71
N THR A 116 8.39 -0.18 -11.31
CA THR A 116 6.99 -0.62 -11.20
C THR A 116 6.90 -2.10 -11.48
N HIS A 117 6.24 -2.84 -10.59
CA HIS A 117 5.86 -4.25 -10.74
C HIS A 117 5.10 -4.55 -12.06
N ASP A 118 4.70 -3.51 -12.81
CA ASP A 118 4.01 -3.57 -14.10
C ASP A 118 4.88 -4.01 -15.29
N ASP A 119 6.13 -4.45 -15.07
CA ASP A 119 6.83 -5.24 -16.08
C ASP A 119 6.14 -6.60 -16.18
N GLU A 120 4.91 -6.66 -16.71
CA GLU A 120 4.15 -7.88 -17.00
C GLU A 120 4.95 -8.89 -17.84
N LYS A 121 6.00 -8.42 -18.54
CA LYS A 121 6.90 -9.26 -19.31
C LYS A 121 8.02 -9.88 -18.48
N ASP A 122 8.41 -9.24 -17.38
CA ASP A 122 9.45 -9.73 -16.45
C ASP A 122 8.87 -10.20 -15.11
N TYR A 123 7.54 -10.15 -14.96
CA TYR A 123 6.78 -11.03 -14.08
C TYR A 123 6.85 -12.47 -14.64
N GLU A 124 8.06 -13.02 -14.78
CA GLU A 124 8.19 -14.42 -14.48
C GLU A 124 7.68 -14.54 -13.04
N PRO A 125 6.54 -15.25 -12.80
CA PRO A 125 6.18 -15.59 -11.43
C PRO A 125 7.46 -16.16 -10.84
N ILE A 126 7.83 -15.82 -9.60
CA ILE A 126 9.00 -16.36 -8.90
C ILE A 126 8.96 -17.89 -9.05
N LYS A 127 9.52 -18.38 -10.15
CA LYS A 127 9.31 -19.72 -10.68
C LYS A 127 10.56 -20.40 -10.19
N LYS A 128 10.39 -21.00 -9.02
CA LYS A 128 11.38 -21.68 -8.17
C LYS A 128 11.99 -20.74 -7.14
N SER A 129 11.48 -20.84 -5.91
CA SER A 129 12.18 -21.38 -4.71
C SER A 129 13.68 -21.07 -4.51
N GLY A 130 14.26 -20.09 -5.17
CA GLY A 130 15.45 -19.41 -4.68
C GLY A 130 14.96 -18.14 -4.04
N MET A 131 15.16 -17.98 -2.73
CA MET A 131 15.14 -16.65 -2.11
C MET A 131 15.96 -15.75 -3.04
N VAL A 132 15.33 -14.76 -3.69
CA VAL A 132 16.10 -13.71 -4.34
C VAL A 132 17.00 -13.17 -3.23
N PRO A 133 18.34 -13.27 -3.36
CA PRO A 133 19.22 -12.84 -2.30
C PRO A 133 18.84 -11.41 -1.94
N GLN A 134 18.57 -11.15 -0.65
CA GLN A 134 18.24 -9.81 -0.13
C GLN A 134 19.21 -8.74 -0.65
N THR A 135 20.44 -9.14 -0.96
CA THR A 135 21.49 -8.31 -1.55
C THR A 135 21.20 -7.77 -2.96
N GLN A 136 20.32 -8.37 -3.76
CA GLN A 136 19.91 -7.83 -5.07
C GLN A 136 18.69 -6.90 -5.00
N LEU A 137 17.88 -7.00 -3.95
CA LEU A 137 16.80 -6.03 -3.66
C LEU A 137 17.33 -4.72 -3.06
N ASN A 138 18.57 -4.74 -2.55
CA ASN A 138 19.26 -3.57 -1.99
C ASN A 138 19.85 -2.63 -3.05
N ASP A 139 19.72 -2.93 -4.35
CA ASP A 139 20.04 -1.98 -5.42
C ASP A 139 18.98 -0.87 -5.47
N PHE A 140 19.11 0.04 -4.50
CA PHE A 140 18.53 1.38 -4.34
C PHE A 140 17.20 1.62 -5.03
N ASN A 141 16.10 1.36 -4.32
CA ASN A 141 14.84 2.05 -4.58
C ASN A 141 14.90 3.42 -3.88
N PRO A 142 15.13 4.53 -4.61
CA PRO A 142 15.19 5.84 -3.98
C PRO A 142 13.79 6.27 -3.58
N LEU A 143 13.54 6.36 -2.28
CA LEU A 143 12.34 7.02 -1.79
C LEU A 143 12.49 8.53 -2.01
N ILE A 144 11.55 9.14 -2.72
CA ILE A 144 11.56 10.59 -2.97
C ILE A 144 10.43 11.22 -2.17
N PHE A 145 10.74 12.31 -1.49
CA PHE A 145 9.72 13.20 -0.96
C PHE A 145 9.58 14.43 -1.87
N VAL A 146 8.38 14.63 -2.41
CA VAL A 146 8.04 15.80 -3.20
C VAL A 146 7.31 16.78 -2.31
N GLU A 147 8.00 17.86 -1.95
CA GLU A 147 7.45 18.94 -1.15
C GLU A 147 6.97 20.07 -2.08
N VAL A 148 5.68 20.39 -2.00
CA VAL A 148 5.08 21.50 -2.74
C VAL A 148 4.86 22.67 -1.80
N ILE A 149 5.36 23.86 -2.14
CA ILE A 149 5.17 25.09 -1.36
C ILE A 149 4.27 26.03 -2.19
N PRO A 150 2.92 26.03 -1.98
CA PRO A 150 1.98 26.72 -2.88
C PRO A 150 2.23 28.21 -2.98
N LYS A 151 2.57 28.86 -1.85
CA LYS A 151 2.83 30.31 -1.77
C LYS A 151 3.89 30.78 -2.76
N HIS A 152 4.88 29.93 -3.02
CA HIS A 152 6.00 30.22 -3.93
C HIS A 152 5.91 29.43 -5.23
N THR A 153 4.89 28.56 -5.36
CA THR A 153 4.74 27.64 -6.49
C THR A 153 6.01 26.80 -6.72
N THR A 154 6.72 26.54 -5.62
CA THR A 154 7.99 25.82 -5.62
C THR A 154 7.73 24.35 -5.38
N VAL A 155 8.42 23.49 -6.11
CA VAL A 155 8.42 22.06 -5.85
C VAL A 155 9.85 21.64 -5.52
N ASN A 156 10.06 21.25 -4.27
CA ASN A 156 11.32 20.69 -3.80
C ASN A 156 11.25 19.16 -3.90
N VAL A 157 12.32 18.57 -4.40
CA VAL A 157 12.45 17.13 -4.59
C VAL A 157 13.59 16.66 -3.71
N TYR A 158 13.23 15.99 -2.63
CA TYR A 158 14.15 15.40 -1.67
C TYR A 158 14.36 13.93 -2.00
N GLU A 159 15.61 13.51 -2.12
CA GLU A 159 15.98 12.10 -2.18
C GLU A 159 16.32 11.62 -0.78
N ILE A 160 15.70 10.53 -0.34
CA ILE A 160 15.93 9.96 1.00
C ILE A 160 17.08 8.96 0.91
N MET A 161 18.25 9.39 1.35
CA MET A 161 19.50 8.63 1.23
C MET A 161 20.05 8.22 2.59
N GLU A 162 20.80 7.12 2.59
CA GLU A 162 21.55 6.67 3.75
C GLU A 162 22.91 7.35 3.72
N GLU A 163 23.18 8.21 4.69
CA GLU A 163 24.51 8.77 4.94
C GLU A 163 24.93 8.32 6.34
N GLN A 164 26.04 7.57 6.44
CA GLN A 164 26.58 7.10 7.72
C GLN A 164 25.57 6.31 8.58
N SER A 165 24.83 5.38 7.95
CA SER A 165 23.79 4.56 8.60
C SER A 165 22.67 5.40 9.23
N ARG A 166 22.46 6.62 8.72
CA ARG A 166 21.32 7.49 9.03
C ARG A 166 20.63 7.88 7.72
N TRP A 167 19.33 7.65 7.68
CA TRP A 167 18.52 8.12 6.57
C TRP A 167 18.29 9.62 6.70
N THR A 168 18.52 10.38 5.63
CA THR A 168 18.28 11.82 5.62
C THR A 168 17.64 12.24 4.29
N PRO A 169 16.58 13.06 4.33
CA PRO A 169 16.04 13.68 3.13
C PRO A 169 17.01 14.75 2.65
N LYS A 170 17.62 14.56 1.48
CA LYS A 170 18.54 15.51 0.86
C LYS A 170 17.84 16.22 -0.29
N LEU A 171 17.76 17.55 -0.21
CA LEU A 171 17.24 18.35 -1.32
C LEU A 171 18.13 18.14 -2.54
N ARG A 172 17.58 17.53 -3.60
CA ARG A 172 18.30 17.31 -4.87
C ARG A 172 17.96 18.34 -5.90
N HIS A 173 16.67 18.65 -6.01
CA HIS A 173 16.18 19.54 -7.05
C HIS A 173 15.13 20.48 -6.50
N THR A 174 15.13 21.69 -7.03
CA THR A 174 14.10 22.67 -6.78
C THR A 174 13.58 23.13 -8.13
N ILE A 175 12.26 23.03 -8.31
CA ILE A 175 11.56 23.53 -9.48
C ILE A 175 10.86 24.81 -9.05
N VAL A 176 11.30 25.93 -9.62
CA VAL A 176 10.70 27.26 -9.39
C VAL A 176 10.01 27.78 -10.65
N PRO A 177 8.98 28.63 -10.52
CA PRO A 177 8.26 29.18 -11.67
C PRO A 177 9.13 29.92 -12.68
N SER A 178 10.22 30.56 -12.25
CA SER A 178 11.13 31.29 -13.14
C SER A 178 11.81 30.37 -14.16
N MET A 179 11.98 29.08 -13.86
CA MET A 179 12.48 28.07 -14.81
C MET A 179 11.47 27.75 -15.92
N LEU A 180 10.20 28.11 -15.71
CA LEU A 180 9.07 27.72 -16.56
C LEU A 180 8.54 28.90 -17.39
N SER A 181 9.20 30.06 -17.39
CA SER A 181 8.73 31.27 -18.06
C SER A 181 8.45 31.09 -19.57
N HIS A 182 9.15 30.16 -20.23
CA HIS A 182 8.95 29.81 -21.64
C HIS A 182 7.75 28.87 -21.89
N ILE A 183 7.26 28.19 -20.85
CA ILE A 183 6.16 27.20 -20.93
C ILE A 183 4.88 27.75 -20.29
N LEU A 184 5.03 28.46 -19.18
CA LEU A 184 3.99 29.13 -18.43
C LEU A 184 4.03 30.61 -18.83
N PRO A 185 3.26 31.04 -19.85
CA PRO A 185 3.30 32.41 -20.32
C PRO A 185 2.89 33.39 -19.20
N GLY A 186 3.49 34.57 -19.19
CA GLY A 186 3.04 35.66 -18.32
C GLY A 186 3.50 35.60 -16.87
N VAL A 187 4.55 34.84 -16.52
CA VAL A 187 5.24 34.95 -15.21
C VAL A 187 5.89 36.35 -15.08
N SER A 188 5.05 37.36 -14.89
CA SER A 188 5.38 38.70 -14.41
C SER A 188 5.16 38.73 -12.91
N GLU A 189 5.71 39.72 -12.20
CA GLU A 189 5.57 39.86 -10.74
C GLU A 189 4.11 39.82 -10.24
N SER A 190 3.13 40.08 -11.12
CA SER A 190 1.70 40.13 -10.80
C SER A 190 0.91 38.83 -11.03
N GLN A 191 1.47 37.85 -11.77
CA GLN A 191 0.78 36.61 -12.10
C GLN A 191 1.40 35.44 -11.34
N THR A 192 0.65 34.91 -10.39
CA THR A 192 1.05 33.71 -9.66
C THR A 192 0.44 32.47 -10.31
N TYR A 193 1.25 31.42 -10.42
CA TYR A 193 0.76 30.08 -10.72
C TYR A 193 0.49 29.36 -9.40
N GLN A 194 -0.32 28.31 -9.44
CA GLN A 194 -0.57 27.42 -8.32
C GLN A 194 -0.26 26.00 -8.77
N VAL A 195 0.49 25.26 -7.96
CA VAL A 195 0.64 23.81 -8.13
C VAL A 195 -0.64 23.16 -7.62
N LEU A 196 -1.30 22.40 -8.49
CA LEU A 196 -2.53 21.67 -8.18
C LEU A 196 -2.25 20.23 -7.77
N GLN A 197 -1.36 19.57 -8.50
CA GLN A 197 -1.05 18.16 -8.27
C GLN A 197 0.34 17.79 -8.74
N VAL A 198 0.92 16.76 -8.13
CA VAL A 198 2.18 16.14 -8.56
C VAL A 198 2.00 14.65 -8.76
N ALA A 199 2.74 14.07 -9.69
CA ALA A 199 2.87 12.62 -9.83
C ALA A 199 4.25 12.28 -10.39
N ALA A 200 4.77 11.11 -10.05
CA ALA A 200 6.04 10.65 -10.59
C ALA A 200 5.89 9.30 -11.29
N ASN A 201 6.83 9.02 -12.17
CA ASN A 201 6.95 7.72 -12.81
C ASN A 201 8.41 7.43 -13.23
N TRP A 202 8.70 6.18 -13.51
CA TRP A 202 9.95 5.72 -14.12
C TRP A 202 9.80 5.47 -15.61
N HIS A 203 10.77 5.93 -16.38
CA HIS A 203 10.90 5.56 -17.77
C HIS A 203 12.37 5.46 -18.16
N LYS A 204 12.77 4.31 -18.74
CA LYS A 204 14.16 4.04 -19.17
C LYS A 204 15.19 4.34 -18.07
N ASP A 205 14.95 3.80 -16.88
CA ASP A 205 15.81 3.94 -15.69
C ASP A 205 16.03 5.39 -15.22
N LYS A 206 15.08 6.29 -15.52
CA LYS A 206 15.13 7.69 -15.06
C LYS A 206 13.83 8.07 -14.37
N PRO A 207 13.90 8.81 -13.25
CA PRO A 207 12.72 9.35 -12.62
C PRO A 207 12.20 10.56 -13.38
N TYR A 208 10.88 10.62 -13.48
CA TYR A 208 10.14 11.75 -14.03
C TYR A 208 9.13 12.25 -13.01
N LEU A 209 8.90 13.56 -12.99
CA LEU A 209 7.91 14.22 -12.15
C LEU A 209 6.99 15.06 -13.05
N ALA A 210 5.71 14.74 -13.09
CA ALA A 210 4.66 15.62 -13.60
C ALA A 210 4.22 16.59 -12.50
N VAL A 211 4.11 17.86 -12.86
CA VAL A 211 3.55 18.90 -11.99
C VAL A 211 2.46 19.64 -12.75
N ALA A 212 1.25 19.62 -12.22
CA ALA A 212 0.10 20.36 -12.75
C ALA A 212 0.10 21.79 -12.18
N TYR A 213 0.17 22.77 -13.07
CA TYR A 213 0.10 24.20 -12.76
C TYR A 213 -1.20 24.79 -13.29
N ARG A 214 -1.78 25.71 -12.52
CA ARG A 214 -2.86 26.58 -12.99
C ARG A 214 -2.56 28.02 -12.66
N ARG A 215 -2.95 28.93 -13.54
CA ARG A 215 -2.82 30.37 -13.29
C ARG A 215 -3.83 30.81 -12.22
N SER A 216 -3.37 31.53 -11.20
CA SER A 216 -4.16 31.92 -10.01
C SER A 216 -5.19 33.04 -10.28
N GLN A 217 -5.00 33.81 -11.37
CA GLN A 217 -5.92 34.89 -11.71
C GLN A 217 -7.27 34.35 -12.21
N ARG A 218 -8.33 35.15 -11.99
CA ARG A 218 -9.71 34.96 -12.48
C ARG A 218 -9.81 35.09 -14.01
N ASP A 219 -8.93 34.42 -14.73
CA ASP A 219 -9.10 34.21 -16.16
C ASP A 219 -10.13 33.06 -16.30
N PRO A 220 -11.33 33.32 -16.85
CA PRO A 220 -12.34 32.28 -17.04
C PRO A 220 -11.86 31.16 -17.97
N VAL A 221 -10.76 31.36 -18.71
CA VAL A 221 -10.16 30.38 -19.63
C VAL A 221 -8.81 29.87 -19.09
N ALA A 222 -8.64 29.81 -17.76
CA ALA A 222 -7.40 29.33 -17.16
C ALA A 222 -7.14 27.85 -17.48
N THR A 223 -6.33 27.57 -18.50
CA THR A 223 -5.90 26.22 -18.84
C THR A 223 -4.97 25.68 -17.74
N THR A 224 -5.15 24.41 -17.40
CA THR A 224 -4.22 23.71 -16.51
C THR A 224 -3.09 23.16 -17.36
N LYS A 225 -1.85 23.51 -17.04
CA LYS A 225 -0.67 23.01 -17.74
C LYS A 225 0.08 22.01 -16.89
N VAL A 226 0.29 20.81 -17.41
CA VAL A 226 1.08 19.77 -16.73
C VAL A 226 2.46 19.69 -17.36
N VAL A 227 3.49 19.97 -16.58
CA VAL A 227 4.88 19.93 -17.05
C VAL A 227 5.55 18.69 -16.51
N VAL A 228 6.19 17.92 -17.40
CA VAL A 228 6.93 16.71 -17.04
C VAL A 228 8.41 17.01 -17.02
N PHE A 229 9.02 16.83 -15.85
CA PHE A 229 10.43 16.99 -15.60
C PHE A 229 11.10 15.63 -15.59
N GLY A 230 12.24 15.50 -16.27
CA GLY A 230 13.19 14.40 -16.07
C GLY A 230 14.41 14.92 -15.33
N PHE A 231 14.91 14.18 -14.36
CA PHE A 231 16.02 14.63 -13.52
C PHE A 231 17.37 14.22 -14.12
N SER A 232 18.22 15.20 -14.38
CA SER A 232 19.60 15.01 -14.80
C SER A 232 20.54 15.25 -13.62
N PRO A 233 21.48 14.33 -13.33
CA PRO A 233 22.50 14.58 -12.31
C PRO A 233 23.36 15.81 -12.59
N ARG A 234 23.53 16.18 -13.87
CA ARG A 234 24.38 17.30 -14.30
C ARG A 234 23.64 18.62 -14.40
N PHE A 235 22.40 18.59 -14.86
CA PHE A 235 21.64 19.80 -15.21
C PHE A 235 20.43 20.06 -14.30
N GLY A 236 20.15 19.16 -13.36
CA GLY A 236 18.97 19.25 -12.52
C GLY A 236 17.68 18.86 -13.26
N PRO A 237 16.53 19.46 -12.91
CA PRO A 237 15.26 19.15 -13.55
C PRO A 237 15.22 19.73 -14.97
N LEU A 238 15.08 18.84 -15.95
CA LEU A 238 14.94 19.20 -17.36
C LEU A 238 13.51 18.97 -17.80
N ILE A 239 12.89 19.94 -18.47
CA ILE A 239 11.57 19.74 -19.05
C ILE A 239 11.69 18.74 -20.19
N LYS A 240 10.86 17.70 -20.12
CA LYS A 240 10.81 16.62 -21.12
C LYS A 240 9.63 16.79 -22.05
N THR A 241 8.49 17.18 -21.50
CA THR A 241 7.29 17.46 -22.27
C THR A 241 6.31 18.28 -21.43
N SER A 242 5.26 18.83 -22.04
CA SER A 242 4.18 19.51 -21.33
C SER A 242 2.84 19.21 -21.98
N PHE A 243 1.79 19.16 -21.17
CA PHE A 243 0.42 18.92 -21.61
C PHE A 243 -0.47 20.10 -21.25
N ASP A 244 -1.31 20.52 -22.19
CA ASP A 244 -2.38 21.48 -21.92
C ASP A 244 -3.68 20.71 -21.66
N LEU A 245 -4.20 20.81 -20.44
CA LEU A 245 -5.47 20.22 -20.04
C LEU A 245 -6.58 21.28 -20.18
N ASP A 246 -7.54 21.01 -21.06
CA ASP A 246 -8.71 21.85 -21.26
C ASP A 246 -9.65 21.77 -20.05
N THR A 247 -9.36 22.59 -19.05
CA THR A 247 -10.03 22.64 -17.76
C THR A 247 -10.50 24.06 -17.50
N ASN A 248 -11.69 24.20 -16.91
CA ASN A 248 -12.17 25.49 -16.45
C ASN A 248 -11.46 25.86 -15.12
N VAL A 249 -11.44 27.14 -14.76
CA VAL A 249 -10.93 27.64 -13.47
C VAL A 249 -11.59 26.95 -12.28
N TYR A 250 -12.83 26.49 -12.46
CA TYR A 250 -13.62 25.78 -11.47
C TYR A 250 -13.40 24.28 -11.43
N ASP A 251 -12.77 23.70 -12.46
CA ASP A 251 -12.52 22.26 -12.48
C ASP A 251 -11.46 21.92 -11.43
N GLU A 252 -11.71 20.99 -10.53
CA GLU A 252 -10.68 20.50 -9.61
C GLU A 252 -9.86 19.40 -10.29
N VAL A 253 -8.53 19.51 -10.29
CA VAL A 253 -7.65 18.40 -10.71
C VAL A 253 -7.53 17.45 -9.53
N LEU A 254 -8.27 16.34 -9.57
CA LEU A 254 -8.30 15.34 -8.50
C LEU A 254 -6.98 14.57 -8.45
N ALA A 255 -6.51 14.12 -9.61
CA ALA A 255 -5.23 13.42 -9.71
C ALA A 255 -4.62 13.53 -11.10
N ILE A 256 -3.31 13.31 -11.15
CA ILE A 256 -2.57 13.09 -12.37
C ILE A 256 -1.71 11.83 -12.20
N GLY A 257 -1.37 11.19 -13.31
CA GLY A 257 -0.46 10.07 -13.40
C GLY A 257 0.29 10.11 -14.72
N LEU A 258 1.46 9.47 -14.77
CA LEU A 258 2.24 9.35 -16.01
C LEU A 258 2.32 7.91 -16.43
N THR A 259 2.15 7.66 -17.73
CA THR A 259 2.42 6.36 -18.31
C THR A 259 3.90 6.14 -18.55
N ARG A 260 4.30 4.89 -18.82
CA ARG A 260 5.68 4.58 -19.22
C ARG A 260 6.12 5.35 -20.45
N ASN A 261 5.21 5.59 -21.39
CA ASN A 261 5.50 6.37 -22.59
C ASN A 261 5.44 7.89 -22.33
N LEU A 262 5.42 8.29 -21.06
CA LEU A 262 5.24 9.67 -20.60
C LEU A 262 3.93 10.31 -21.09
N GLU A 263 2.91 9.50 -21.40
CA GLU A 263 1.57 10.03 -21.62
C GLU A 263 0.98 10.46 -20.27
N LEU A 264 0.20 11.53 -20.28
CA LEU A 264 -0.46 12.02 -19.09
C LEU A 264 -1.83 11.39 -18.94
N LEU A 265 -2.14 11.02 -17.71
CA LEU A 265 -3.48 10.64 -17.27
C LEU A 265 -3.93 11.64 -16.23
N ALA A 266 -5.13 12.17 -16.39
CA ALA A 266 -5.70 13.12 -15.43
C ALA A 266 -7.15 12.78 -15.11
N SER A 267 -7.50 12.96 -13.84
CA SER A 267 -8.88 12.95 -13.37
C SER A 267 -9.23 14.36 -12.93
N THR A 268 -10.29 14.91 -13.50
CA THR A 268 -10.76 16.27 -13.24
C THR A 268 -12.22 16.25 -12.83
N TRP A 269 -12.61 17.11 -11.89
CA TRP A 269 -13.97 17.27 -11.42
C TRP A 269 -14.50 18.62 -11.86
N ALA A 270 -15.60 18.65 -12.63
CA ALA A 270 -16.27 19.88 -13.00
C ALA A 270 -17.48 20.09 -12.09
N PRO A 271 -17.44 21.04 -11.12
CA PRO A 271 -18.60 21.33 -10.30
C PRO A 271 -19.73 21.89 -11.17
N CYS A 272 -20.98 21.49 -10.88
CA CYS A 272 -22.13 22.06 -11.57
C CYS A 272 -22.21 23.55 -11.25
N HIS A 273 -22.01 24.39 -12.27
CA HIS A 273 -22.40 25.78 -12.12
C HIS A 273 -23.92 25.86 -12.15
N PRO A 274 -24.56 26.47 -11.13
CA PRO A 274 -25.96 26.89 -11.24
C PRO A 274 -25.99 28.04 -12.24
N SER A 275 -25.95 27.72 -13.53
CA SER A 275 -26.14 28.73 -14.57
C SER A 275 -27.58 29.22 -14.44
N GLY A 276 -27.73 30.47 -14.00
CA GLY A 276 -28.97 30.97 -13.40
C GLY A 276 -30.19 31.06 -14.31
N LYS A 277 -30.16 30.60 -15.57
CA LYS A 277 -31.29 30.68 -16.50
C LYS A 277 -31.21 29.58 -17.58
N GLY A 278 -31.51 28.34 -17.23
CA GLY A 278 -31.74 27.29 -18.22
C GLY A 278 -31.74 25.90 -17.59
N ASN A 279 -32.80 25.12 -17.83
CA ASN A 279 -33.01 23.75 -17.33
C ASN A 279 -31.99 22.72 -17.85
N SER A 280 -30.78 23.10 -18.27
CA SER A 280 -29.72 22.14 -18.58
C SER A 280 -29.04 21.72 -17.28
N SER A 281 -29.68 20.81 -16.55
CA SER A 281 -29.05 20.03 -15.49
C SER A 281 -28.03 19.08 -16.10
N TYR A 282 -26.89 19.59 -16.56
CA TYR A 282 -25.76 18.71 -16.80
C TYR A 282 -25.32 18.19 -15.43
N PRO A 283 -25.33 16.86 -15.20
CA PRO A 283 -24.91 16.31 -13.92
C PRO A 283 -23.43 16.62 -13.67
N GLU A 284 -23.06 16.78 -12.41
CA GLU A 284 -21.67 16.84 -11.99
C GLU A 284 -20.98 15.58 -12.54
N ALA A 285 -19.88 15.78 -13.26
CA ALA A 285 -19.21 14.68 -13.93
C ALA A 285 -17.71 14.79 -13.71
N ALA A 286 -17.15 13.73 -13.14
CA ALA A 286 -15.74 13.48 -13.25
C ALA A 286 -15.39 13.24 -14.73
N LYS A 287 -14.23 13.70 -15.16
CA LYS A 287 -13.69 13.45 -16.49
C LYS A 287 -12.36 12.74 -16.37
N ALA A 288 -12.27 11.66 -17.13
CA ALA A 288 -11.09 10.88 -17.35
C ALA A 288 -10.39 11.35 -18.62
N ARG A 289 -9.13 11.75 -18.50
CA ARG A 289 -8.37 12.33 -19.61
C ARG A 289 -7.10 11.53 -19.84
N ARG A 290 -6.91 11.02 -21.06
CA ARG A 290 -5.62 10.54 -21.55
C ARG A 290 -5.07 11.55 -22.53
N CYS A 291 -3.92 12.11 -22.21
CA CYS A 291 -3.25 13.12 -23.02
C CYS A 291 -1.94 12.56 -23.54
N HIS A 292 -1.71 12.70 -24.83
CA HIS A 292 -0.43 12.41 -25.47
C HIS A 292 -0.07 13.56 -26.40
N ASN A 293 1.22 13.80 -26.56
CA ASN A 293 1.70 14.88 -27.40
C ASN A 293 1.97 14.38 -28.82
N VAL A 294 1.47 15.12 -29.79
CA VAL A 294 1.66 14.87 -31.21
C VAL A 294 2.38 16.07 -31.81
N GLU A 295 3.47 15.81 -32.52
CA GLU A 295 4.20 16.83 -33.27
C GLU A 295 3.52 17.03 -34.62
N ASP A 296 3.13 18.27 -34.91
CA ASP A 296 2.62 18.63 -36.22
C ASP A 296 3.76 18.50 -37.24
N PRO A 297 3.61 17.68 -38.30
CA PRO A 297 4.70 17.40 -39.23
C PRO A 297 5.12 18.62 -40.06
N VAL A 298 4.31 19.68 -40.10
CA VAL A 298 4.56 20.89 -40.88
C VAL A 298 5.12 22.00 -40.00
N THR A 299 4.49 22.28 -38.86
CA THR A 299 4.92 23.38 -37.99
C THR A 299 5.96 22.98 -36.97
N LEU A 300 6.14 21.66 -36.74
CA LEU A 300 6.91 21.09 -35.63
C LEU A 300 6.38 21.52 -34.25
N GLU A 301 5.18 22.10 -34.20
CA GLU A 301 4.52 22.45 -32.96
C GLU A 301 4.04 21.18 -32.27
N ILE A 302 4.38 21.04 -30.99
CA ILE A 302 3.87 19.94 -30.18
C ILE A 302 2.49 20.34 -29.66
N ARG A 303 1.46 19.57 -30.04
CA ARG A 303 0.09 19.75 -29.56
C ARG A 303 -0.33 18.59 -28.67
N THR A 304 -1.06 18.91 -27.60
CA THR A 304 -1.67 17.90 -26.74
C THR A 304 -2.93 17.36 -27.39
N MET A 305 -2.90 16.08 -27.75
CA MET A 305 -4.09 15.32 -28.16
C MET A 305 -4.72 14.69 -26.93
N GLU A 306 -5.98 15.01 -26.71
CA GLU A 306 -6.74 14.56 -25.56
C GLU A 306 -7.82 13.56 -25.97
N HIS A 307 -7.85 12.41 -25.30
CA HIS A 307 -8.95 11.48 -25.35
C HIS A 307 -9.73 11.55 -24.03
N VAL A 308 -10.90 12.19 -24.08
CA VAL A 308 -11.78 12.37 -22.92
C VAL A 308 -12.79 11.22 -22.86
N GLN A 309 -12.77 10.49 -21.76
CA GLN A 309 -13.85 9.60 -21.38
C GLN A 309 -14.70 10.32 -20.32
N GLN A 310 -15.95 10.64 -20.67
CA GLN A 310 -16.88 11.18 -19.69
C GLN A 310 -17.27 10.08 -18.71
N LEU A 311 -17.05 10.34 -17.43
CA LEU A 311 -17.40 9.44 -16.37
C LEU A 311 -18.67 9.99 -15.71
N TYR A 312 -19.83 9.50 -16.14
CA TYR A 312 -21.10 9.91 -15.57
C TYR A 312 -21.20 9.40 -14.13
N GLU A 313 -21.32 10.31 -13.17
CA GLU A 313 -21.74 9.93 -11.83
C GLU A 313 -23.19 9.46 -11.91
N HIS A 314 -23.38 8.14 -12.00
CA HIS A 314 -24.55 7.58 -11.35
C HIS A 314 -24.35 7.70 -9.84
N TYR A 315 -25.31 8.32 -9.15
CA TYR A 315 -25.57 8.21 -7.71
C TYR A 315 -24.35 7.93 -6.80
N GLY A 316 -23.44 8.90 -6.69
CA GLY A 316 -22.37 8.89 -5.69
C GLY A 316 -21.23 7.89 -5.95
N TYR A 317 -21.08 7.37 -7.16
CA TYR A 317 -19.87 6.62 -7.54
C TYR A 317 -18.71 7.60 -7.76
N ARG A 318 -17.65 7.47 -6.95
CA ARG A 318 -16.38 8.18 -7.16
C ARG A 318 -15.41 7.27 -7.92
N PHE A 319 -14.85 7.78 -9.01
CA PHE A 319 -13.98 7.01 -9.89
C PHE A 319 -12.60 6.86 -9.28
N THR A 320 -12.26 5.65 -8.86
CA THR A 320 -10.91 5.28 -8.41
C THR A 320 -9.98 4.95 -9.58
N ARG A 321 -10.52 4.78 -10.79
CA ARG A 321 -9.82 4.13 -11.92
C ARG A 321 -10.27 4.62 -13.30
N ILE A 322 -9.36 4.64 -14.27
CA ILE A 322 -9.63 4.77 -15.72
C ILE A 322 -8.96 3.62 -16.45
N GLU A 323 -9.68 3.06 -17.41
CA GLU A 323 -9.14 2.11 -18.38
C GLU A 323 -8.80 2.84 -19.68
N VAL A 324 -7.57 2.68 -20.15
CA VAL A 324 -7.03 3.37 -21.31
C VAL A 324 -6.40 2.33 -22.25
N GLY A 325 -7.12 1.96 -23.31
CA GLY A 325 -6.74 0.84 -24.17
C GLY A 325 -6.89 -0.48 -23.39
N SER A 326 -5.82 -1.29 -23.33
CA SER A 326 -5.76 -2.50 -22.49
C SER A 326 -5.10 -2.27 -21.12
N LYS A 327 -4.73 -1.02 -20.79
CA LYS A 327 -4.01 -0.68 -19.55
C LYS A 327 -4.91 0.12 -18.63
N ARG A 328 -4.95 -0.26 -17.35
CA ARG A 328 -5.82 0.34 -16.35
C ARG A 328 -4.99 1.10 -15.32
N TRP A 329 -5.44 2.31 -14.99
CA TRP A 329 -4.73 3.26 -14.15
C TRP A 329 -5.62 3.70 -13.00
N SER A 330 -5.11 3.64 -11.78
CA SER A 330 -5.79 4.21 -10.60
C SER A 330 -5.53 5.73 -10.57
N LEU A 331 -6.58 6.56 -10.54
CA LEU A 331 -6.46 8.04 -10.51
C LEU A 331 -7.09 8.65 -9.27
N LEU A 332 -7.32 7.84 -8.27
CA LEU A 332 -7.22 8.31 -6.92
C LEU A 332 -6.02 7.57 -6.34
N PRO A 333 -5.24 8.18 -5.42
CA PRO A 333 -4.37 7.38 -4.57
C PRO A 333 -5.22 6.24 -4.02
N GLU A 334 -4.80 4.99 -4.23
CA GLU A 334 -5.61 3.78 -4.01
C GLU A 334 -6.09 3.59 -2.58
N HIS A 335 -5.77 4.53 -1.69
CA HIS A 335 -5.92 4.45 -0.27
C HIS A 335 -7.02 5.34 0.33
N ILE A 336 -7.72 6.22 -0.41
CA ILE A 336 -8.68 7.19 0.18
C ILE A 336 -10.13 6.66 0.20
N PRO A 337 -10.64 6.08 1.31
CA PRO A 337 -12.07 6.05 1.63
C PRO A 337 -12.49 7.45 2.08
N HIS A 338 -13.46 8.04 1.38
CA HIS A 338 -13.96 9.37 1.71
C HIS A 338 -15.17 9.31 2.68
N PRO A 339 -15.25 10.21 3.67
CA PRO A 339 -16.40 10.30 4.56
C PRO A 339 -17.67 10.79 3.82
N LYS A 340 -18.83 10.30 4.29
CA LYS A 340 -20.16 10.72 3.84
C LYS A 340 -20.47 12.12 4.37
N TRP A 341 -20.66 13.09 3.48
CA TRP A 341 -21.50 14.26 3.78
C TRP A 341 -22.66 14.28 2.79
N THR A 342 -23.86 14.36 3.34
CA THR A 342 -25.17 14.18 2.71
C THR A 342 -25.48 15.26 1.67
N ALA A 343 -25.78 14.85 0.44
CA ALA A 343 -26.72 15.56 -0.41
C ALA A 343 -28.06 14.80 -0.34
N SER A 344 -29.12 15.50 0.05
CA SER A 344 -30.47 14.96 0.18
C SER A 344 -31.01 14.46 -1.16
N ILE A 345 -31.54 13.24 -1.16
CA ILE A 345 -32.21 12.61 -2.30
C ILE A 345 -33.57 13.29 -2.49
N THR A 346 -33.77 13.96 -3.61
CA THR A 346 -35.12 14.27 -4.12
C THR A 346 -35.29 13.69 -5.53
N SER A 347 -36.21 12.72 -5.59
CA SER A 347 -36.93 12.14 -6.74
C SER A 347 -36.15 11.41 -7.84
N GLU A 348 -36.74 10.25 -8.19
CA GLU A 348 -36.35 9.27 -9.21
C GLU A 348 -36.12 9.87 -10.61
N PRO A 349 -35.21 9.26 -11.40
CA PRO A 349 -35.31 9.35 -12.86
C PRO A 349 -35.30 7.99 -13.56
N GLN A 350 -35.85 8.07 -14.76
CA GLN A 350 -36.21 7.02 -15.68
C GLN A 350 -34.98 6.30 -16.26
N ARG A 351 -35.20 5.00 -16.48
CA ARG A 351 -34.35 4.10 -17.26
C ARG A 351 -34.26 4.60 -18.70
N ASP A 352 -33.05 4.67 -19.25
CA ASP A 352 -32.77 4.26 -20.64
C ASP A 352 -31.26 4.04 -20.90
N PHE A 353 -30.95 2.76 -21.16
CA PHE A 353 -29.88 2.14 -21.95
C PHE A 353 -28.43 2.69 -22.00
N VAL A 354 -27.50 1.89 -21.44
CA VAL A 354 -26.17 1.59 -22.03
C VAL A 354 -25.89 0.08 -21.86
N TYR A 355 -25.76 -0.61 -23.00
CA TYR A 355 -25.42 -2.02 -23.29
C TYR A 355 -25.41 -3.10 -22.18
N ARG A 356 -26.43 -3.98 -22.24
CA ARG A 356 -26.36 -5.40 -21.83
C ARG A 356 -26.25 -6.24 -23.10
N GLU A 357 -25.35 -7.21 -23.16
CA GLU A 357 -25.63 -8.51 -23.79
C GLU A 357 -24.93 -9.64 -23.03
N PHE A 358 -25.76 -10.45 -22.36
CA PHE A 358 -25.45 -11.80 -21.91
C PHE A 358 -25.63 -12.75 -23.10
N PRO A 359 -24.85 -13.84 -23.18
CA PRO A 359 -25.54 -15.13 -23.30
C PRO A 359 -24.96 -16.26 -22.44
N ASP A 360 -25.91 -17.00 -21.86
CA ASP A 360 -25.90 -18.40 -21.41
C ASP A 360 -25.07 -18.82 -20.18
N MET A 361 -25.70 -18.77 -19.00
CA MET A 361 -26.07 -19.97 -18.23
C MET A 361 -27.23 -19.65 -17.26
N ASN A 362 -28.27 -20.48 -17.31
CA ASN A 362 -29.56 -20.34 -16.62
C ASN A 362 -29.47 -20.06 -15.11
N LEU A 363 -29.90 -18.87 -14.69
CA LEU A 363 -30.40 -18.56 -13.35
C LEU A 363 -31.68 -17.69 -13.50
N PRO A 364 -32.66 -17.76 -12.55
CA PRO A 364 -34.00 -17.22 -12.74
C PRO A 364 -34.01 -15.70 -12.96
N ALA A 365 -34.95 -15.25 -13.80
CA ALA A 365 -35.01 -13.94 -14.46
C ALA A 365 -35.22 -12.69 -13.58
N ASP A 366 -34.98 -12.75 -12.26
CA ASP A 366 -35.30 -11.65 -11.32
C ASP A 366 -34.08 -10.90 -10.77
N PHE A 367 -32.86 -11.20 -11.24
CA PHE A 367 -31.67 -10.42 -10.91
C PHE A 367 -31.55 -9.15 -11.78
N GLY A 368 -32.25 -8.09 -11.36
CA GLY A 368 -32.18 -6.75 -11.95
C GLY A 368 -30.82 -6.06 -11.74
N THR A 369 -30.32 -5.44 -12.81
CA THR A 369 -29.09 -4.63 -12.91
C THR A 369 -29.16 -3.33 -12.10
N GLY A 370 -28.76 -3.35 -10.83
CA GLY A 370 -28.73 -2.11 -10.03
C GLY A 370 -27.94 -2.18 -8.73
N CYS A 371 -26.90 -3.02 -8.65
CA CYS A 371 -26.12 -3.17 -7.42
C CYS A 371 -24.62 -3.01 -7.70
N GLU A 372 -24.19 -1.79 -7.97
CA GLU A 372 -22.77 -1.44 -8.08
C GLU A 372 -22.24 -1.04 -6.69
N ARG A 373 -21.24 -1.77 -6.19
CA ARG A 373 -20.72 -1.71 -4.82
C ARG A 373 -19.40 -0.92 -4.77
N ARG A 374 -19.14 -0.20 -3.68
CA ARG A 374 -17.91 0.58 -3.48
C ARG A 374 -16.84 -0.27 -2.80
N PHE A 375 -15.91 -0.80 -3.58
CA PHE A 375 -14.75 -1.53 -3.07
C PHE A 375 -13.46 -0.90 -3.57
N ILE A 376 -12.50 -0.78 -2.68
CA ILE A 376 -11.10 -0.43 -3.00
C ILE A 376 -10.31 -1.74 -2.88
N GLY A 377 -9.76 -2.22 -3.99
CA GLY A 377 -9.08 -3.52 -4.08
C GLY A 377 -7.63 -3.37 -4.56
N ARG A 378 -6.63 -3.72 -3.73
CA ARG A 378 -5.22 -3.82 -4.15
C ARG A 378 -4.80 -5.29 -4.21
N PRO A 379 -4.42 -5.84 -5.38
CA PRO A 379 -3.82 -7.16 -5.47
C PRO A 379 -2.52 -7.16 -4.68
N ILE A 380 -2.43 -8.10 -3.74
CA ILE A 380 -1.28 -8.26 -2.87
C ILE A 380 -0.34 -9.29 -3.49
N ALA A 381 -0.89 -10.42 -3.92
CA ALA A 381 -0.11 -11.51 -4.47
C ALA A 381 -0.93 -12.34 -5.45
N GLN A 382 -0.24 -12.95 -6.40
CA GLN A 382 -0.81 -13.86 -7.37
C GLN A 382 -0.04 -15.17 -7.34
N PHE A 383 -0.76 -16.28 -7.47
CA PHE A 383 -0.22 -17.60 -7.57
C PHE A 383 -0.79 -18.29 -8.79
N HIS A 384 0.12 -18.88 -9.57
CA HIS A 384 -0.22 -19.57 -10.80
C HIS A 384 0.47 -20.93 -10.81
N GLU A 385 -0.31 -22.00 -10.83
CA GLU A 385 0.22 -23.36 -10.84
C GLU A 385 -0.40 -24.17 -11.98
N HIS A 386 0.48 -24.85 -12.72
CA HIS A 386 0.07 -25.88 -13.65
C HIS A 386 -0.09 -27.17 -12.85
N ARG A 387 -1.31 -27.72 -12.73
CA ARG A 387 -1.49 -29.01 -12.06
C ARG A 387 -0.62 -30.06 -12.74
N HIS A 388 0.18 -30.76 -11.93
CA HIS A 388 1.08 -31.82 -12.41
C HIS A 388 0.26 -32.93 -13.07
N PRO A 389 0.70 -33.52 -14.19
CA PRO A 389 -0.02 -34.57 -14.92
C PRO A 389 -0.16 -35.91 -14.16
N ASP A 390 0.34 -36.03 -12.93
CA ASP A 390 0.36 -37.30 -12.18
C ASP A 390 -0.96 -37.68 -11.49
N LEU A 391 -2.02 -36.88 -11.65
CA LEU A 391 -3.40 -37.33 -11.41
C LEU A 391 -3.86 -38.30 -12.52
N ARG A 392 -3.11 -39.39 -12.71
CA ARG A 392 -3.34 -40.47 -13.67
C ARG A 392 -4.63 -41.28 -13.42
N ARG A 393 -5.35 -41.05 -12.32
CA ARG A 393 -6.50 -41.90 -11.94
C ARG A 393 -7.83 -41.57 -12.60
N ASN A 394 -7.99 -40.38 -13.19
CA ASN A 394 -9.20 -40.01 -13.96
C ASN A 394 -8.85 -39.56 -15.39
N TYR A 395 -7.90 -40.26 -16.00
CA TYR A 395 -7.50 -40.01 -17.39
C TYR A 395 -8.62 -40.49 -18.32
N ASN A 396 -9.44 -39.55 -18.79
CA ASN A 396 -10.32 -39.78 -19.93
C ASN A 396 -9.51 -39.45 -21.20
N PRO A 397 -8.92 -40.45 -21.90
CA PRO A 397 -7.95 -40.23 -22.98
C PRO A 397 -8.51 -39.49 -24.21
N ARG A 398 -9.83 -39.22 -24.23
CA ARG A 398 -10.50 -38.45 -25.29
C ARG A 398 -10.57 -36.95 -25.04
N ARG A 399 -10.23 -36.46 -23.84
CA ARG A 399 -10.08 -35.01 -23.60
C ARG A 399 -8.60 -34.67 -23.70
N ASN A 400 -8.25 -33.95 -24.76
CA ASN A 400 -6.91 -33.45 -25.07
C ASN A 400 -6.08 -33.15 -23.83
N ASN A 401 -4.82 -33.60 -23.87
CA ASN A 401 -3.72 -33.56 -22.89
C ASN A 401 -3.38 -32.14 -22.37
N ARG A 402 -4.38 -31.37 -21.91
CA ARG A 402 -4.26 -29.97 -21.51
C ARG A 402 -4.13 -29.90 -20.00
N ARG A 403 -3.03 -29.31 -19.55
CA ARG A 403 -2.73 -29.06 -18.14
C ARG A 403 -3.79 -28.09 -17.60
N ALA A 404 -4.53 -28.50 -16.58
CA ALA A 404 -5.41 -27.58 -15.86
C ALA A 404 -4.52 -26.59 -15.08
N CYS A 405 -4.66 -25.30 -15.37
CA CYS A 405 -3.98 -24.24 -14.63
C CYS A 405 -4.90 -23.71 -13.52
N THR A 406 -4.37 -23.52 -12.32
CA THR A 406 -5.05 -22.87 -11.20
C THR A 406 -4.44 -21.48 -11.04
N ASN A 407 -5.27 -20.45 -11.20
CA ASN A 407 -4.92 -19.05 -10.93
C ASN A 407 -5.55 -18.64 -9.61
N ILE A 408 -4.76 -18.08 -8.70
CA ILE A 408 -5.23 -17.63 -7.40
C ILE A 408 -4.69 -16.24 -7.13
N ILE A 409 -5.56 -15.35 -6.64
CA ILE A 409 -5.24 -13.96 -6.41
C ILE A 409 -5.65 -13.59 -4.99
N LEU A 410 -4.78 -12.90 -4.28
CA LEU A 410 -5.04 -12.31 -2.96
C LEU A 410 -5.20 -10.79 -3.12
N THR A 411 -6.25 -10.22 -2.56
CA THR A 411 -6.60 -8.79 -2.71
C THR A 411 -6.99 -8.19 -1.37
N LEU A 412 -6.40 -7.06 -0.99
CA LEU A 412 -6.88 -6.25 0.13
C LEU A 412 -8.15 -5.51 -0.30
N VAL A 413 -9.23 -5.66 0.45
CA VAL A 413 -10.50 -4.97 0.21
C VAL A 413 -10.98 -4.27 1.48
N ILE A 414 -11.27 -2.97 1.37
CA ILE A 414 -11.93 -2.19 2.43
C ILE A 414 -13.41 -2.02 2.09
N THR A 415 -14.25 -2.34 3.06
CA THR A 415 -15.71 -2.46 2.90
C THR A 415 -16.42 -1.64 3.96
N THR A 416 -17.29 -0.71 3.55
CA THR A 416 -18.20 -0.03 4.49
C THR A 416 -19.48 -0.85 4.66
N PRO A 417 -20.14 -0.80 5.84
CA PRO A 417 -21.40 -1.50 6.02
C PRO A 417 -22.44 -0.89 5.06
N TYR A 418 -22.91 -1.71 4.12
CA TYR A 418 -23.94 -1.30 3.18
C TYR A 418 -25.26 -1.98 3.52
N THR A 419 -26.13 -1.23 4.20
CA THR A 419 -27.51 -1.64 4.48
C THR A 419 -28.41 -1.17 3.35
N HIS A 420 -28.44 -1.87 2.22
CA HIS A 420 -29.53 -1.65 1.26
C HIS A 420 -30.75 -2.47 1.68
N PRO A 421 -31.88 -1.83 2.04
CA PRO A 421 -33.02 -2.52 2.63
C PRO A 421 -33.79 -3.46 1.68
N ARG A 422 -33.45 -3.49 0.38
CA ARG A 422 -34.19 -4.27 -0.64
C ARG A 422 -33.45 -5.45 -1.24
N TYR A 423 -32.20 -5.70 -0.88
CA TYR A 423 -31.44 -6.81 -1.48
C TYR A 423 -30.91 -7.75 -0.41
N ASN A 424 -31.08 -9.05 -0.64
CA ASN A 424 -30.46 -10.10 0.14
C ASN A 424 -28.95 -10.07 -0.18
N PRO A 425 -28.08 -9.52 0.68
CA PRO A 425 -26.70 -9.26 0.29
C PRO A 425 -25.95 -10.60 0.21
N SER A 426 -24.97 -10.68 -0.69
CA SER A 426 -23.97 -11.76 -0.61
C SER A 426 -23.36 -11.79 0.80
N PRO A 427 -22.99 -12.95 1.36
CA PRO A 427 -22.39 -13.03 2.71
C PRO A 427 -21.12 -12.18 2.90
N VAL A 428 -20.42 -11.83 1.81
CA VAL A 428 -19.30 -10.88 1.82
C VAL A 428 -19.78 -9.42 1.88
N ALA A 429 -20.94 -9.11 1.29
CA ALA A 429 -21.49 -7.76 1.21
C ALA A 429 -22.11 -7.25 2.53
N CYS A 430 -22.28 -8.11 3.53
CA CYS A 430 -22.72 -7.71 4.87
C CYS A 430 -21.56 -7.33 5.81
N ARG A 431 -20.31 -7.56 5.40
CA ARG A 431 -19.16 -7.37 6.29
C ARG A 431 -18.58 -5.98 6.09
N SER A 432 -18.35 -5.28 7.20
CA SER A 432 -17.62 -4.02 7.23
C SER A 432 -16.21 -4.23 7.80
N GLY A 433 -15.24 -3.51 7.28
CA GLY A 433 -13.84 -3.58 7.69
C GLY A 433 -12.88 -3.78 6.51
N ALA A 434 -11.63 -4.08 6.83
CA ALA A 434 -10.61 -4.43 5.85
C ALA A 434 -10.36 -5.95 5.83
N PHE A 435 -10.39 -6.55 4.65
CA PHE A 435 -10.32 -7.98 4.45
C PHE A 435 -9.31 -8.35 3.37
N LEU A 436 -8.68 -9.50 3.53
CA LEU A 436 -7.98 -10.18 2.45
C LEU A 436 -8.96 -11.12 1.77
N LEU A 437 -9.20 -10.89 0.48
CA LEU A 437 -10.03 -11.76 -0.33
C LEU A 437 -9.16 -12.62 -1.23
N LYS A 438 -9.46 -13.91 -1.28
CA LYS A 438 -8.87 -14.88 -2.19
C LYS A 438 -9.84 -15.17 -3.32
N ALA A 439 -9.43 -14.98 -4.56
CA ALA A 439 -10.14 -15.46 -5.73
C ALA A 439 -9.41 -16.67 -6.32
N SER A 440 -10.14 -17.75 -6.60
CA SER A 440 -9.59 -18.94 -7.29
C SER A 440 -10.27 -19.12 -8.64
N TYR A 441 -9.49 -19.05 -9.72
CA TYR A 441 -9.95 -19.25 -11.08
C TYR A 441 -9.34 -20.54 -11.66
N SER A 442 -10.22 -21.48 -12.02
CA SER A 442 -9.82 -22.63 -12.82
C SER A 442 -10.03 -22.28 -14.29
N ALA A 443 -8.94 -22.16 -15.04
CA ALA A 443 -8.98 -21.84 -16.46
C ALA A 443 -9.44 -23.06 -17.29
N PHE A 444 -10.68 -23.51 -17.08
CA PHE A 444 -11.30 -24.51 -17.95
C PHE A 444 -11.81 -23.88 -19.28
N ARG A 445 -12.01 -22.56 -19.32
CA ARG A 445 -12.74 -21.88 -20.41
C ARG A 445 -11.88 -21.29 -21.54
N SER A 446 -10.58 -21.05 -21.35
CA SER A 446 -9.70 -20.58 -22.45
C SER A 446 -8.70 -21.66 -22.86
N PRO A 447 -8.98 -22.41 -23.94
CA PRO A 447 -8.24 -23.63 -24.31
C PRO A 447 -6.82 -23.42 -24.85
N THR A 448 -6.39 -22.18 -25.08
CA THR A 448 -5.19 -21.90 -25.88
C THR A 448 -4.05 -21.25 -25.11
N THR A 449 -4.31 -20.60 -23.96
CA THR A 449 -3.26 -19.87 -23.27
C THR A 449 -3.42 -19.90 -21.75
N CYS A 450 -2.41 -20.43 -21.08
CA CYS A 450 -2.29 -20.41 -19.64
C CYS A 450 -1.60 -19.09 -19.25
N TYR A 451 -2.40 -18.02 -19.10
CA TYR A 451 -1.92 -16.72 -18.65
C TYR A 451 -2.29 -16.49 -17.18
N PRO A 452 -1.44 -15.78 -16.41
CA PRO A 452 -1.84 -15.18 -15.15
C PRO A 452 -3.14 -14.40 -15.39
N THR A 453 -4.16 -14.66 -14.56
CA THR A 453 -5.41 -13.90 -14.67
C THR A 453 -5.15 -12.49 -14.19
N ASP A 454 -5.48 -11.49 -15.00
CA ASP A 454 -5.41 -10.11 -14.56
C ASP A 454 -6.32 -9.95 -13.32
N PRO A 455 -5.75 -9.63 -12.15
CA PRO A 455 -6.49 -9.51 -10.88
C PRO A 455 -7.58 -8.45 -10.92
N TYR A 456 -7.52 -7.58 -11.93
CA TYR A 456 -8.39 -6.46 -12.10
C TYR A 456 -9.58 -6.71 -13.04
N ILE A 457 -9.54 -7.75 -13.89
CA ILE A 457 -10.67 -8.13 -14.78
C ILE A 457 -11.81 -8.78 -14.00
N MET A 458 -11.56 -9.20 -12.76
CA MET A 458 -12.45 -10.05 -11.96
C MET A 458 -13.64 -9.34 -11.30
N SER A 459 -13.90 -8.07 -11.61
CA SER A 459 -14.94 -7.25 -10.95
C SER A 459 -16.38 -7.73 -11.14
N GLU A 460 -16.65 -8.69 -12.03
CA GLU A 460 -18.00 -9.24 -12.26
C GLU A 460 -18.22 -10.60 -11.56
N ALA A 461 -17.14 -11.28 -11.14
CA ALA A 461 -17.18 -12.62 -10.58
C ALA A 461 -17.03 -12.64 -9.04
N TRP A 462 -17.70 -11.73 -8.33
CA TRP A 462 -17.62 -11.60 -6.86
C TRP A 462 -17.91 -12.90 -6.10
N HIS A 463 -18.75 -13.78 -6.66
CA HIS A 463 -19.04 -15.08 -6.09
C HIS A 463 -17.81 -16.01 -6.02
N MET A 464 -16.70 -15.64 -6.68
CA MET A 464 -15.43 -16.37 -6.66
C MET A 464 -14.46 -15.86 -5.58
N TYR A 465 -14.76 -14.73 -4.93
CA TYR A 465 -13.94 -14.19 -3.85
C TYR A 465 -14.38 -14.75 -2.50
N THR A 466 -13.43 -15.31 -1.76
CA THR A 466 -13.63 -15.81 -0.40
C THR A 466 -12.79 -14.97 0.56
N PRO A 467 -13.37 -14.39 1.63
CA PRO A 467 -12.58 -13.72 2.65
C PRO A 467 -11.71 -14.76 3.38
N VAL A 468 -10.40 -14.54 3.39
CA VAL A 468 -9.44 -15.43 4.05
C VAL A 468 -8.85 -14.82 5.31
N ALA A 469 -8.78 -13.49 5.38
CA ALA A 469 -8.40 -12.79 6.59
C ALA A 469 -9.15 -11.46 6.76
N ARG A 470 -9.25 -11.00 8.01
CA ARG A 470 -9.73 -9.68 8.42
C ARG A 470 -8.57 -8.96 9.10
N LEU A 471 -8.36 -7.69 8.77
CA LEU A 471 -7.42 -6.82 9.48
C LEU A 471 -8.15 -6.20 10.68
N ASP A 472 -7.65 -6.43 11.88
CA ASP A 472 -8.25 -5.94 13.12
C ASP A 472 -7.85 -4.49 13.45
N GLY A 473 -8.58 -3.81 14.33
CA GLY A 473 -8.23 -2.45 14.77
C GLY A 473 -8.46 -1.34 13.73
N ILE A 474 -9.09 -1.67 12.59
CA ILE A 474 -9.53 -0.69 11.60
C ILE A 474 -10.61 0.21 12.24
N PRO A 475 -10.49 1.55 12.12
CA PRO A 475 -11.48 2.48 12.66
C PRO A 475 -12.84 2.30 11.98
N ASP A 476 -13.88 2.88 12.60
CA ASP A 476 -15.20 2.95 11.98
C ASP A 476 -15.12 3.66 10.63
N LEU A 477 -15.37 2.90 9.56
CA LEU A 477 -15.26 3.35 8.18
C LEU A 477 -16.36 4.34 7.80
N ASP A 478 -17.45 4.43 8.57
CA ASP A 478 -18.46 5.46 8.38
C ASP A 478 -18.04 6.81 8.97
N ASN A 479 -17.04 6.83 9.87
CA ASN A 479 -16.57 8.01 10.58
C ASN A 479 -15.07 8.27 10.36
N LEU A 480 -14.63 8.15 9.11
CA LEU A 480 -13.26 8.47 8.72
C LEU A 480 -13.04 9.98 8.67
N CYS A 481 -11.80 10.40 8.91
CA CYS A 481 -11.40 11.79 8.70
C CYS A 481 -11.46 12.19 7.22
N THR A 482 -11.40 13.50 6.95
CA THR A 482 -11.42 14.04 5.57
C THR A 482 -10.28 13.53 4.70
N GLU A 483 -9.15 13.18 5.32
CA GLU A 483 -7.98 12.62 4.64
C GLU A 483 -8.16 11.13 4.26
N GLY A 484 -9.16 10.46 4.83
CA GLY A 484 -9.42 9.04 4.66
C GLY A 484 -8.38 8.16 5.34
N LEU A 485 -8.36 6.89 4.95
CA LEU A 485 -7.25 5.99 5.27
C LEU A 485 -6.06 6.28 4.35
N LYS A 486 -4.86 5.91 4.79
CA LYS A 486 -3.67 5.78 3.92
C LYS A 486 -3.24 4.32 3.97
N ILE A 487 -2.86 3.74 2.83
CA ILE A 487 -2.55 2.33 2.73
C ILE A 487 -1.27 2.19 1.92
N ALA A 488 -0.31 1.47 2.49
CA ALA A 488 0.90 1.04 1.80
C ALA A 488 1.03 -0.48 1.92
N VAL A 489 1.64 -1.10 0.94
CA VAL A 489 1.97 -2.53 0.95
C VAL A 489 3.45 -2.64 0.69
N SER A 490 4.14 -3.44 1.48
CA SER A 490 5.59 -3.62 1.37
C SER A 490 5.99 -4.25 0.04
N PRO A 491 7.25 -4.13 -0.41
CA PRO A 491 7.70 -4.65 -1.70
C PRO A 491 7.47 -6.15 -1.89
N LEU A 492 7.70 -6.99 -0.87
CA LEU A 492 7.43 -8.43 -0.94
C LEU A 492 5.98 -8.78 -0.59
N CYS A 493 5.16 -7.75 -0.33
CA CYS A 493 3.76 -7.88 0.01
C CYS A 493 3.52 -8.73 1.27
N THR A 494 4.49 -8.80 2.19
CA THR A 494 4.34 -9.50 3.49
C THR A 494 3.93 -8.57 4.63
N ARG A 495 3.80 -7.26 4.35
CA ARG A 495 3.29 -6.25 5.26
C ARG A 495 2.26 -5.35 4.58
N ILE A 496 1.27 -4.93 5.36
CA ILE A 496 0.31 -3.90 4.98
C ILE A 496 0.37 -2.82 6.06
N ALA A 497 0.56 -1.57 5.67
CA ALA A 497 0.46 -0.43 6.56
C ALA A 497 -0.84 0.31 6.27
N ILE A 498 -1.62 0.60 7.32
CA ILE A 498 -2.83 1.40 7.24
C ILE A 498 -2.71 2.54 8.25
N ALA A 499 -2.73 3.78 7.76
CA ALA A 499 -2.82 4.95 8.62
C ALA A 499 -4.25 5.49 8.66
N HIS A 500 -4.69 5.88 9.85
CA HIS A 500 -5.90 6.64 10.08
C HIS A 500 -5.59 7.79 11.05
N TRP A 501 -5.73 9.02 10.59
CA TRP A 501 -5.37 10.21 11.37
C TRP A 501 -3.91 10.16 11.87
N ARG A 502 -3.70 9.88 13.16
CA ARG A 502 -2.37 9.80 13.83
C ARG A 502 -1.88 8.37 14.03
N SER A 503 -2.75 7.39 13.82
CA SER A 503 -2.48 5.99 14.12
C SER A 503 -2.00 5.31 12.85
N VAL A 504 -0.84 4.64 12.92
CA VAL A 504 -0.33 3.80 11.83
C VAL A 504 -0.32 2.36 12.32
N LEU A 505 -1.04 1.50 11.61
CA LEU A 505 -1.21 0.08 11.91
C LEU A 505 -0.46 -0.74 10.87
N ILE A 506 0.44 -1.63 11.32
CA ILE A 506 1.17 -2.55 10.46
C ILE A 506 0.63 -3.97 10.66
N TYR A 507 0.25 -4.63 9.58
CA TYR A 507 -0.20 -6.02 9.58
C TYR A 507 0.85 -6.86 8.89
N ALA A 508 1.28 -7.94 9.53
CA ALA A 508 2.09 -8.94 8.89
C ALA A 508 1.22 -10.03 8.27
N ILE A 509 1.57 -10.40 7.04
CA ILE A 509 0.87 -11.41 6.26
C ILE A 509 1.88 -12.34 5.61
N ASN A 510 1.50 -13.60 5.45
CA ASN A 510 2.22 -14.52 4.58
C ASN A 510 1.32 -14.80 3.37
N PRO A 511 1.53 -14.12 2.22
CA PRO A 511 0.70 -14.35 1.03
C PRO A 511 0.71 -15.80 0.58
N GLU A 512 1.85 -16.49 0.69
CA GLU A 512 1.95 -17.90 0.31
C GLU A 512 1.07 -18.80 1.19
N ALA A 513 0.95 -18.53 2.49
CA ALA A 513 0.08 -19.30 3.38
C ALA A 513 -1.41 -19.25 2.95
N PHE A 514 -1.84 -18.13 2.35
CA PHE A 514 -3.19 -17.99 1.79
C PHE A 514 -3.33 -18.59 0.39
N LEU A 515 -2.26 -18.57 -0.40
CA LEU A 515 -2.28 -18.97 -1.81
C LEU A 515 -1.98 -20.47 -2.01
N ARG A 516 -1.02 -21.02 -1.26
CA ARG A 516 -0.51 -22.40 -1.35
C ARG A 516 -1.01 -23.27 -0.20
N PRO A 517 -1.69 -24.40 -0.47
CA PRO A 517 -2.12 -25.32 0.57
C PRO A 517 -0.97 -25.85 1.42
N GLU A 518 0.17 -26.18 0.79
CA GLU A 518 1.31 -26.83 1.44
C GLU A 518 1.90 -25.96 2.56
N VAL A 519 1.93 -24.65 2.33
CA VAL A 519 2.38 -23.64 3.31
C VAL A 519 1.27 -23.38 4.34
N GLY A 520 0.03 -23.25 3.87
CA GLY A 520 -1.13 -22.92 4.70
C GLY A 520 -1.53 -24.00 5.71
N THR A 521 -1.20 -25.27 5.47
CA THR A 521 -1.55 -26.44 6.32
C THR A 521 -0.39 -26.98 7.17
N ALA A 522 0.67 -26.18 7.36
CA ALA A 522 1.79 -26.47 8.27
C ALA A 522 2.42 -27.88 8.14
N GLY A 523 2.40 -28.48 6.94
CA GLY A 523 2.95 -29.81 6.66
C GLY A 523 2.18 -31.00 7.29
N LYS A 524 1.02 -30.79 7.93
CA LYS A 524 0.16 -31.89 8.40
C LYS A 524 -0.58 -32.48 7.21
N GLY A 525 0.08 -33.41 6.52
CA GLY A 525 -0.37 -34.04 5.27
C GLY A 525 -1.73 -34.75 5.36
N ARG A 526 -2.84 -34.00 5.33
CA ARG A 526 -4.16 -34.53 5.05
C ARG A 526 -4.39 -34.53 3.54
N HIS A 527 -3.93 -35.62 2.91
CA HIS A 527 -4.19 -35.96 1.51
C HIS A 527 -5.66 -36.37 1.21
N ASP A 528 -6.57 -36.33 2.19
CA ASP A 528 -7.86 -37.05 2.10
C ASP A 528 -9.12 -36.20 1.95
N THR A 529 -9.02 -34.89 1.77
CA THR A 529 -10.21 -34.05 1.50
C THR A 529 -10.05 -33.34 0.17
N ASP A 530 -11.02 -33.52 -0.74
CA ASP A 530 -11.25 -32.77 -1.99
C ASP A 530 -10.28 -31.58 -2.12
N GLU A 531 -9.20 -31.73 -2.88
CA GLU A 531 -8.12 -30.73 -2.98
C GLU A 531 -8.69 -29.32 -3.27
N ASP A 532 -9.77 -29.26 -4.06
CA ASP A 532 -10.52 -28.04 -4.38
C ASP A 532 -11.13 -27.33 -3.16
N LYS A 533 -11.49 -28.05 -2.10
CA LYS A 533 -11.98 -27.46 -0.84
C LYS A 533 -10.85 -26.84 -0.04
N CYS A 534 -9.65 -27.41 -0.03
CA CYS A 534 -8.49 -26.84 0.67
C CYS A 534 -8.04 -25.51 0.04
N TYR A 535 -8.23 -25.33 -1.27
CA TYR A 535 -7.98 -24.04 -1.94
C TYR A 535 -9.06 -22.98 -1.67
N ARG A 536 -10.28 -23.38 -1.28
CA ARG A 536 -11.43 -22.46 -1.09
C ARG A 536 -11.79 -22.22 0.37
N ARG A 537 -11.52 -23.18 1.27
CA ARG A 537 -11.95 -23.17 2.67
C ARG A 537 -10.73 -23.46 3.55
N ARG A 538 -10.49 -22.59 4.54
CA ARG A 538 -9.41 -22.71 5.56
C ARG A 538 -7.97 -22.43 5.08
N CYS A 539 -7.78 -21.69 3.99
CA CYS A 539 -6.43 -21.28 3.57
C CYS A 539 -5.80 -20.33 4.58
N GLY A 540 -4.53 -20.55 4.93
CA GLY A 540 -3.79 -19.76 5.92
C GLY A 540 -4.21 -19.96 7.38
N TRP A 541 -5.32 -20.67 7.65
CA TRP A 541 -5.84 -20.87 9.01
C TRP A 541 -4.84 -21.60 9.92
N GLU A 542 -4.24 -22.69 9.46
CA GLU A 542 -3.31 -23.45 10.32
C GLU A 542 -1.99 -22.72 10.49
N TYR A 543 -1.53 -22.04 9.43
CA TYR A 543 -0.36 -21.16 9.48
C TYR A 543 -0.54 -20.06 10.52
N HIS A 544 -1.72 -19.45 10.58
CA HIS A 544 -2.09 -18.44 11.57
C HIS A 544 -2.79 -19.03 12.81
N GLY A 545 -2.73 -20.35 13.02
CA GLY A 545 -3.55 -21.06 14.01
C GLY A 545 -3.21 -20.74 15.48
N ASN A 546 -2.06 -20.11 15.71
CA ASN A 546 -1.68 -19.58 17.02
C ASN A 546 -2.36 -18.23 17.33
N LEU A 547 -3.02 -17.60 16.35
CA LEU A 547 -3.77 -16.38 16.59
C LEU A 547 -5.10 -16.69 17.30
N PRO A 548 -5.46 -15.90 18.33
CA PRO A 548 -6.52 -16.26 19.27
C PRO A 548 -7.94 -16.20 18.72
N VAL A 549 -8.17 -15.64 17.53
CA VAL A 549 -9.53 -15.28 17.08
C VAL A 549 -9.78 -15.70 15.64
N TRP A 550 -10.70 -16.65 15.47
CA TRP A 550 -11.35 -16.94 14.19
C TRP A 550 -12.75 -16.33 14.22
N GLU A 551 -12.98 -15.35 13.36
CA GLU A 551 -14.28 -14.68 13.26
C GLU A 551 -14.81 -14.78 11.85
N ASN A 552 -16.11 -15.05 11.72
CA ASN A 552 -16.81 -15.01 10.45
C ASN A 552 -16.11 -15.84 9.34
N GLU A 553 -15.55 -17.00 9.68
CA GLU A 553 -14.88 -17.90 8.72
C GLU A 553 -13.54 -17.40 8.13
N CYS A 554 -12.91 -16.38 8.73
CA CYS A 554 -11.60 -15.88 8.29
C CYS A 554 -10.65 -15.66 9.47
N VAL A 555 -9.34 -15.65 9.18
CA VAL A 555 -8.29 -15.36 10.17
C VAL A 555 -8.35 -13.88 10.56
N VAL A 556 -8.32 -13.56 11.86
CA VAL A 556 -8.19 -12.17 12.31
C VAL A 556 -6.71 -11.84 12.50
N LEU A 557 -6.22 -10.87 11.76
CA LEU A 557 -4.82 -10.42 11.79
C LEU A 557 -4.72 -9.19 12.70
N PRO A 558 -4.07 -9.30 13.87
CA PRO A 558 -3.89 -8.17 14.77
C PRO A 558 -2.86 -7.18 14.20
N PRO A 559 -3.08 -5.87 14.33
CA PRO A 559 -2.07 -4.90 13.94
C PRO A 559 -0.94 -4.80 14.98
N ILE A 560 0.17 -4.25 14.52
CA ILE A 560 1.15 -3.53 15.33
C ILE A 560 0.79 -2.07 15.19
N GLN A 561 0.42 -1.43 16.29
CA GLN A 561 0.29 0.02 16.29
C GLN A 561 1.69 0.61 16.45
N LEU A 562 2.12 1.41 15.48
CA LEU A 562 3.34 2.20 15.60
C LEU A 562 3.11 3.35 16.59
N PRO A 563 4.19 3.87 17.22
CA PRO A 563 4.16 5.12 17.97
C PRO A 563 3.31 6.18 17.27
N GLU A 564 2.41 6.83 18.02
CA GLU A 564 1.51 7.83 17.44
C GLU A 564 2.32 8.91 16.73
N VAL A 565 1.96 9.18 15.48
CA VAL A 565 2.53 10.31 14.74
C VAL A 565 2.03 11.58 15.40
N LYS A 566 2.90 12.57 15.56
CA LYS A 566 2.47 13.90 15.99
C LYS A 566 1.63 14.53 14.85
N GLY A 567 0.31 14.44 15.01
CA GLY A 567 -0.67 15.02 14.09
C GLY A 567 -1.17 14.06 13.01
N VAL A 568 -1.75 14.61 11.95
CA VAL A 568 -2.39 13.85 10.86
C VAL A 568 -1.35 13.32 9.86
N VAL A 569 -1.51 12.06 9.44
CA VAL A 569 -0.77 11.42 8.34
C VAL A 569 -1.46 11.69 7.01
N PHE A 570 -0.74 12.33 6.09
CA PHE A 570 -1.21 12.69 4.74
C PHE A 570 -0.81 11.66 3.68
N ASP A 571 0.33 10.98 3.88
CA ASP A 571 0.82 9.97 2.96
C ASP A 571 1.66 8.91 3.67
N LEU A 572 1.74 7.71 3.10
CA LEU A 572 2.38 6.54 3.71
C LEU A 572 2.97 5.64 2.63
N GLU A 573 4.21 5.19 2.79
CA GLU A 573 4.88 4.37 1.79
C GLU A 573 5.96 3.47 2.40
N PHE A 574 6.11 2.26 1.86
CA PHE A 574 7.20 1.36 2.27
C PHE A 574 8.45 1.63 1.46
N ARG A 575 9.61 1.66 2.13
CA ARG A 575 10.91 1.68 1.47
C ARG A 575 11.45 0.27 1.25
N THR A 576 11.49 -0.50 2.34
CA THR A 576 11.91 -1.91 2.37
C THR A 576 10.77 -2.73 2.96
N GLU A 577 11.02 -4.01 3.24
CA GLU A 577 9.98 -4.86 3.82
C GLU A 577 9.56 -4.42 5.22
N ASP A 578 10.51 -3.98 6.04
CA ASP A 578 10.29 -3.63 7.44
C ASP A 578 10.58 -2.14 7.75
N GLU A 579 10.57 -1.31 6.71
CA GLU A 579 10.75 0.14 6.81
C GLU A 579 9.61 0.89 6.13
N VAL A 580 8.87 1.66 6.92
CA VAL A 580 7.75 2.48 6.46
C VAL A 580 8.00 3.95 6.76
N TRP A 581 7.63 4.80 5.82
CA TRP A 581 7.71 6.26 5.93
C TRP A 581 6.32 6.86 5.85
N ALA A 582 6.07 7.89 6.64
CA ALA A 582 4.87 8.70 6.54
C ALA A 582 5.21 10.19 6.41
N TRP A 583 4.35 10.89 5.69
CA TRP A 583 4.32 12.33 5.62
C TRP A 583 3.14 12.82 6.46
N GLY A 584 3.40 13.64 7.47
CA GLY A 584 2.38 14.13 8.39
C GLY A 584 2.61 15.57 8.86
N GLU A 585 1.79 16.03 9.80
CA GLU A 585 1.87 17.43 10.29
C GLU A 585 3.20 17.78 10.97
N ALA A 586 3.82 16.81 11.65
CA ALA A 586 5.12 16.97 12.27
C ALA A 586 6.30 16.81 11.30
N GLY A 587 6.05 16.51 10.03
CA GLY A 587 7.11 16.31 9.06
C GLY A 587 7.11 14.93 8.42
N LEU A 588 8.27 14.51 7.93
CA LEU A 588 8.50 13.13 7.51
C LEU A 588 8.82 12.30 8.75
N SER A 589 8.20 11.13 8.89
CA SER A 589 8.49 10.17 9.95
C SER A 589 8.89 8.84 9.33
N ARG A 590 9.95 8.22 9.86
CA ARG A 590 10.42 6.88 9.48
C ARG A 590 10.23 5.94 10.65
N TRP A 591 9.68 4.76 10.36
CA TRP A 591 9.71 3.62 11.27
C TRP A 591 10.45 2.45 10.66
N GLU A 592 11.35 1.90 11.46
CA GLU A 592 12.03 0.64 11.19
C GLU A 592 11.60 -0.34 12.29
N PHE A 593 11.09 -1.49 11.88
CA PHE A 593 10.74 -2.59 12.76
C PHE A 593 11.59 -3.81 12.39
N ALA A 594 11.93 -4.67 13.36
CA ALA A 594 12.77 -5.83 13.05
C ALA A 594 11.98 -6.91 12.28
N GLY A 595 12.62 -7.55 11.30
CA GLY A 595 11.99 -8.56 10.43
C GLY A 595 11.42 -9.77 11.16
N ASP A 596 11.96 -10.08 12.35
CA ASP A 596 11.57 -11.23 13.15
C ASP A 596 10.28 -11.01 13.93
N ILE A 597 9.79 -9.77 14.05
CA ILE A 597 8.71 -9.48 14.98
C ILE A 597 7.39 -10.17 14.52
N TRP A 598 7.25 -10.66 13.27
CA TRP A 598 5.94 -11.12 12.76
C TRP A 598 5.88 -12.27 11.74
N THR A 599 6.84 -13.18 11.71
CA THR A 599 6.71 -14.43 10.90
C THR A 599 7.03 -15.71 11.64
N GLU A 600 7.50 -15.64 12.88
CA GLU A 600 7.74 -16.85 13.66
C GLU A 600 6.40 -17.46 14.09
N ARG A 601 6.05 -18.54 13.39
CA ARG A 601 5.55 -19.75 14.04
C ARG A 601 6.21 -19.79 15.43
N GLU A 602 5.45 -19.64 16.51
CA GLU A 602 5.78 -20.41 17.71
C GLU A 602 5.66 -21.86 17.24
N GLU A 603 6.72 -22.34 16.59
CA GLU A 603 6.97 -23.73 16.41
C GLU A 603 7.20 -24.15 17.84
N LYS A 604 6.11 -24.54 18.52
CA LYS A 604 6.22 -25.56 19.54
C LYS A 604 6.84 -26.74 18.81
N VAL A 605 8.16 -26.73 18.71
CA VAL A 605 8.97 -27.92 18.60
C VAL A 605 8.58 -28.67 19.87
N LEU A 606 7.51 -29.46 19.77
CA LEU A 606 7.29 -30.51 20.74
C LEU A 606 8.61 -31.27 20.74
N PRO A 607 9.30 -31.36 21.89
CA PRO A 607 10.58 -32.04 21.93
C PRO A 607 10.38 -33.42 21.31
N ALA A 608 11.27 -33.79 20.39
CA ALA A 608 11.20 -35.05 19.66
C ALA A 608 11.11 -36.29 20.58
N SER A 609 11.37 -36.11 21.88
CA SER A 609 11.24 -37.09 22.94
C SER A 609 9.80 -37.45 23.36
N LEU A 610 8.75 -36.99 22.66
CA LEU A 610 7.36 -37.38 22.94
C LEU A 610 6.78 -38.38 21.93
N TRP A 611 7.61 -38.94 21.04
CA TRP A 611 7.22 -39.96 20.06
C TRP A 611 7.85 -41.33 20.27
N ASP A 612 8.66 -41.48 21.31
CA ASP A 612 9.17 -42.78 21.77
C ASP A 612 8.60 -43.07 23.17
N ASP A 613 7.34 -43.52 23.20
CA ASP A 613 6.78 -44.41 24.24
C ASP A 613 5.55 -45.14 23.68
#